data_AF-E0NM95-F1
#
_entry.id   AF-E0NM95-F1
#
_cell.length_a   1.000
_cell.length_b   1.000
_cell.length_c   1.000
_cell.angle_alpha   90.00
_cell.angle_beta   90.00
_cell.angle_gamma   90.00
#
_symmetry.space_group_name_H-M   'P 1'
#
loop_
_entity.id
_entity.type
_entity.pdbx_description
1 polymer ?
#
loop_
_entity_poly.entity_id
_entity_poly.type
_entity_poly.pdbx_seq_one_letter_code
_entity_poly.pdbx_strand_id
1 'polypeptide(L)'
;MNKILESILSDIKNLIKIDNPKKFILANIPYLSFFYIGNIFSKHINSYVGGDIIDKIMVGISDIGTLSYIPSLNPRDLLVGISVAGLVKLIVYSKGKNKKKYRQGKEYGSARWGESKDIAPYIDPKFENNVLITNTERLTMNSRPKNPKYARNKNVLVIGGSGSGKTRFYVKPNLMQMHSSYVVTDPKGTLVLECGKMLYENGYDIKILNTINFKKSMKYNPFAYLRSEKDILKLVQTIIANTKGDGEKAGEDFWVKAEKLYYTALIGYIYYEAPEEEKNFKTLLDMIDASEVREDDETYMNPIDRLFEALEKKDPSHFAVKQYKKYKLAAGVIELRRTLNHCFSETCTS
;
A
#
# COMPACT_ATOMS: atom_id res chain seq x y z
N MET A 1 10.11 -52.96 -2.27
CA MET A 1 8.95 -52.68 -1.39
C MET A 1 9.32 -51.88 -0.12
N ASN A 2 10.59 -51.79 0.31
CA ASN A 2 10.97 -51.15 1.59
C ASN A 2 11.14 -49.61 1.59
N LYS A 3 11.61 -48.96 0.52
CA LYS A 3 11.92 -47.51 0.56
C LYS A 3 10.68 -46.59 0.67
N ILE A 4 9.56 -46.96 0.05
CA ILE A 4 8.32 -46.18 0.13
C ILE A 4 7.68 -46.33 1.52
N LEU A 5 7.71 -47.54 2.08
CA LEU A 5 7.26 -47.80 3.45
C LEU A 5 8.11 -47.06 4.48
N GLU A 6 9.43 -47.01 4.28
CA GLU A 6 10.35 -46.25 5.14
C GLU A 6 10.13 -44.73 5.04
N SER A 7 9.87 -44.20 3.83
CA SER A 7 9.56 -42.76 3.67
C SER A 7 8.22 -42.43 4.33
N ILE A 8 7.19 -43.25 4.13
CA ILE A 8 5.88 -43.07 4.79
C ILE A 8 6.02 -43.16 6.31
N LEU A 9 6.82 -44.09 6.84
CA LEU A 9 7.11 -44.19 8.27
C LEU A 9 7.88 -42.97 8.81
N SER A 10 8.84 -42.45 8.04
CA SER A 10 9.56 -41.21 8.33
C SER A 10 8.59 -40.02 8.39
N ASP A 11 7.69 -39.90 7.42
CA ASP A 11 6.75 -38.79 7.32
C ASP A 11 5.70 -38.83 8.43
N ILE A 12 5.21 -40.03 8.77
CA ILE A 12 4.33 -40.24 9.94
C ILE A 12 5.06 -39.88 11.24
N LYS A 13 6.33 -40.28 11.41
CA LYS A 13 7.12 -39.92 12.60
C LYS A 13 7.37 -38.41 12.69
N ASN A 14 7.58 -37.74 11.56
CA ASN A 14 7.78 -36.29 11.52
C ASN A 14 6.49 -35.50 11.75
N LEU A 15 5.32 -36.04 11.41
CA LEU A 15 3.99 -35.47 11.73
C LEU A 15 3.65 -35.51 13.23
N ILE A 16 4.21 -36.46 13.98
CA ILE A 16 4.01 -36.65 15.43
C ILE A 16 5.24 -36.15 16.21
N LYS A 17 5.83 -35.02 15.80
CA LYS A 17 6.82 -34.33 16.67
C LYS A 17 6.08 -33.57 17.75
N ILE A 18 6.14 -34.09 18.97
CA ILE A 18 5.58 -33.45 20.17
C ILE A 18 6.69 -32.59 20.81
N ASP A 19 6.77 -31.31 20.43
CA ASP A 19 7.82 -30.40 20.93
C ASP A 19 7.76 -30.17 22.45
N ASN A 20 6.57 -30.30 23.06
CA ASN A 20 6.39 -30.21 24.50
C ASN A 20 5.33 -31.21 25.00
N PRO A 21 5.74 -32.33 25.64
CA PRO A 21 4.83 -33.40 26.02
C PRO A 21 3.81 -32.95 27.06
N LYS A 22 4.18 -32.06 28.00
CA LYS A 22 3.25 -31.55 29.03
C LYS A 22 2.13 -30.73 28.39
N LYS A 23 2.47 -29.84 27.45
CA LYS A 23 1.49 -29.00 26.74
C LYS A 23 0.59 -29.81 25.83
N PHE A 24 1.14 -30.84 25.18
CA PHE A 24 0.38 -31.76 24.34
C PHE A 24 -0.61 -32.60 25.15
N ILE A 25 -0.18 -33.17 26.29
CA ILE A 25 -1.08 -33.91 27.18
C ILE A 25 -2.20 -32.98 27.66
N LEU A 26 -1.85 -31.81 28.20
CA LEU A 26 -2.83 -30.85 28.73
C LEU A 26 -3.86 -30.42 27.67
N ALA A 27 -3.43 -30.23 26.42
CA ALA A 27 -4.31 -29.88 25.31
C ALA A 27 -5.23 -31.03 24.86
N ASN A 28 -4.87 -32.30 25.11
CA ASN A 28 -5.65 -33.45 24.70
C ASN A 28 -6.46 -34.13 25.83
N ILE A 29 -6.24 -33.76 27.09
CA ILE A 29 -7.02 -34.25 28.25
C ILE A 29 -8.54 -34.19 28.02
N PRO A 30 -9.14 -33.09 27.52
CA PRO A 30 -10.58 -33.03 27.29
C PRO A 30 -11.08 -34.10 26.30
N TYR A 31 -10.28 -34.43 25.29
CA TYR A 31 -10.63 -35.45 24.30
C TYR A 31 -10.54 -36.87 24.87
N LEU A 32 -9.68 -37.11 25.87
CA LEU A 32 -9.66 -38.37 26.62
C LEU A 32 -10.95 -38.57 27.42
N SER A 33 -11.54 -37.50 27.97
CA SER A 33 -12.85 -37.57 28.61
C SER A 33 -13.97 -37.94 27.64
N PHE A 34 -13.95 -37.38 26.42
CA PHE A 34 -14.93 -37.76 25.38
C PHE A 34 -14.71 -39.18 24.85
N PHE A 35 -13.46 -39.63 24.76
CA PHE A 35 -13.13 -41.03 24.46
C PHE A 35 -13.72 -41.98 25.51
N TYR A 36 -13.53 -41.66 26.80
CA TYR A 36 -14.04 -42.45 27.91
C TYR A 36 -15.57 -42.56 27.91
N ILE A 37 -16.27 -41.43 27.71
CA ILE A 37 -17.73 -41.39 27.61
C ILE A 37 -18.22 -42.22 26.42
N GLY A 38 -17.60 -42.03 25.24
CA GLY A 38 -17.97 -42.79 24.04
C GLY A 38 -17.76 -44.29 24.20
N ASN A 39 -16.70 -44.71 24.89
CA ASN A 39 -16.38 -46.11 25.14
C ASN A 39 -17.40 -46.78 26.09
N ILE A 40 -17.70 -46.14 27.23
CA ILE A 40 -18.68 -46.66 28.20
C ILE A 40 -20.07 -46.73 27.59
N PHE A 41 -20.45 -45.71 26.82
CA PHE A 41 -21.73 -45.68 26.15
C PHE A 41 -21.85 -46.77 25.07
N SER A 42 -20.78 -47.00 24.30
CA SER A 42 -20.72 -48.10 23.32
C SER A 42 -20.86 -49.46 23.99
N LYS A 43 -20.15 -49.69 25.10
CA LYS A 43 -20.28 -50.92 25.91
C LYS A 43 -21.71 -51.15 26.38
N HIS A 44 -22.37 -50.09 26.82
CA HIS A 44 -23.74 -50.13 27.29
C HIS A 44 -24.74 -50.48 26.18
N ILE A 45 -24.65 -49.81 25.03
CA ILE A 45 -25.46 -50.13 23.83
C ILE A 45 -25.26 -51.59 23.40
N ASN A 46 -24.01 -52.06 23.44
CA ASN A 46 -23.66 -53.42 23.01
C ASN A 46 -24.09 -54.51 24.01
N SER A 47 -24.54 -54.14 25.21
CA SER A 47 -25.10 -55.10 26.18
C SER A 47 -26.54 -55.52 25.86
N TYR A 48 -27.24 -54.75 25.01
CA TYR A 48 -28.61 -55.04 24.58
C TYR A 48 -28.64 -56.02 23.39
N VAL A 49 -29.45 -57.07 23.52
CA VAL A 49 -29.61 -58.14 22.52
C VAL A 49 -31.00 -58.01 21.86
N GLY A 50 -31.03 -57.96 20.52
CA GLY A 50 -32.25 -57.71 19.72
C GLY A 50 -32.41 -56.24 19.27
N GLY A 51 -33.15 -56.02 18.19
CA GLY A 51 -33.35 -54.70 17.56
C GLY A 51 -32.19 -54.21 16.70
N ASP A 52 -32.47 -53.22 15.86
CA ASP A 52 -31.44 -52.57 15.04
C ASP A 52 -30.62 -51.59 15.88
N ILE A 53 -29.51 -51.08 15.33
CA ILE A 53 -28.55 -50.21 16.04
C ILE A 53 -29.26 -48.97 16.64
N ILE A 54 -30.26 -48.42 15.95
CA ILE A 54 -31.00 -47.24 16.40
C ILE A 54 -31.84 -47.56 17.65
N ASP A 55 -32.48 -48.72 17.68
CA ASP A 55 -33.30 -49.16 18.82
C ASP A 55 -32.42 -49.33 20.07
N LYS A 56 -31.25 -49.92 19.90
CA LYS A 56 -30.27 -50.11 20.99
C LYS A 56 -29.74 -48.79 21.53
N ILE A 57 -29.55 -47.78 20.66
CA ILE A 57 -29.16 -46.43 21.08
C ILE A 57 -30.29 -45.79 21.89
N MET A 58 -31.54 -45.87 21.42
CA MET A 58 -32.69 -45.28 22.12
C MET A 58 -32.93 -45.91 23.49
N VAL A 59 -32.80 -47.24 23.60
CA VAL A 59 -32.87 -47.95 24.87
C VAL A 59 -31.70 -47.57 25.78
N GLY A 60 -30.47 -47.55 25.25
CA GLY A 60 -29.28 -47.16 26.03
C GLY A 60 -29.27 -45.69 26.48
N ILE A 61 -30.01 -44.79 25.82
CA ILE A 61 -30.23 -43.41 26.29
C ILE A 61 -31.29 -43.39 27.40
N SER A 62 -32.34 -44.21 27.29
CA SER A 62 -33.41 -44.29 28.28
C SER A 62 -32.93 -44.89 29.61
N ASP A 63 -32.01 -45.86 29.54
CA ASP A 63 -31.44 -46.55 30.70
C ASP A 63 -30.08 -45.99 31.15
N ILE A 64 -29.78 -44.73 30.84
CA ILE A 64 -28.47 -44.11 31.10
C ILE A 64 -28.04 -44.15 32.58
N GLY A 65 -28.99 -44.30 33.50
CA GLY A 65 -28.72 -44.47 34.94
C GLY A 65 -28.06 -45.80 35.31
N THR A 66 -28.06 -46.79 34.42
CA THR A 66 -27.49 -48.13 34.63
C THR A 66 -26.08 -48.29 34.04
N LEU A 67 -25.47 -47.19 33.58
CA LEU A 67 -24.15 -47.20 32.98
C LEU A 67 -23.07 -47.78 33.92
N SER A 68 -22.34 -48.77 33.43
CA SER A 68 -21.14 -49.26 34.09
C SER A 68 -19.98 -48.27 33.87
N TYR A 69 -19.42 -47.74 34.95
CA TYR A 69 -18.28 -46.80 34.92
C TYR A 69 -16.94 -47.44 34.52
N ILE A 70 -16.92 -48.72 34.13
CA ILE A 70 -15.69 -49.43 33.75
C ILE A 70 -15.60 -49.51 32.23
N PRO A 71 -14.57 -48.91 31.59
CA PRO A 71 -14.40 -48.94 30.15
C PRO A 71 -14.18 -50.37 29.64
N SER A 72 -14.64 -50.67 28.43
CA SER A 72 -14.40 -51.95 27.79
C SER A 72 -13.16 -51.92 26.90
N LEU A 73 -12.43 -53.03 26.90
CA LEU A 73 -11.27 -53.27 26.02
C LEU A 73 -11.67 -53.94 24.69
N ASN A 74 -12.97 -54.01 24.39
CA ASN A 74 -13.45 -54.56 23.14
C ASN A 74 -13.05 -53.63 21.97
N PRO A 75 -12.53 -54.18 20.86
CA PRO A 75 -12.07 -53.37 19.73
C PRO A 75 -13.14 -52.41 19.17
N ARG A 76 -14.41 -52.84 19.14
CA ARG A 76 -15.52 -52.01 18.65
C ARG A 76 -15.79 -50.81 19.54
N ASP A 77 -15.79 -50.99 20.86
CA ASP A 77 -16.05 -49.90 21.82
C ASP A 77 -14.88 -48.91 21.89
N LEU A 78 -13.64 -49.40 21.72
CA LEU A 78 -12.46 -48.55 21.60
C LEU A 78 -12.52 -47.68 20.33
N LEU A 79 -12.93 -48.26 19.21
CA LEU A 79 -13.09 -47.51 17.95
C LEU A 79 -14.18 -46.44 18.05
N VAL A 80 -15.30 -46.72 18.71
CA VAL A 80 -16.36 -45.73 18.95
C VAL A 80 -15.83 -44.59 19.83
N GLY A 81 -15.11 -44.89 20.91
CA GLY A 81 -14.47 -43.88 21.74
C GLY A 81 -13.50 -42.97 20.95
N ILE A 82 -12.62 -43.56 20.12
CA ILE A 82 -11.66 -42.80 19.29
C ILE A 82 -12.42 -41.91 18.30
N SER A 83 -13.47 -42.43 17.69
CA SER A 83 -14.28 -41.71 16.70
C SER A 83 -14.98 -40.49 17.33
N VAL A 84 -15.56 -40.64 18.52
CA VAL A 84 -16.20 -39.54 19.27
C VAL A 84 -15.17 -38.46 19.63
N ALA A 85 -14.02 -38.85 20.19
CA ALA A 85 -12.96 -37.90 20.54
C ALA A 85 -12.40 -37.16 19.30
N GLY A 86 -12.21 -37.88 18.19
CA GLY A 86 -11.80 -37.33 16.91
C GLY A 86 -12.79 -36.31 16.35
N LEU A 87 -14.09 -36.62 16.38
CA LEU A 87 -15.16 -35.74 15.89
C LEU A 87 -15.25 -34.45 16.71
N VAL A 88 -15.18 -34.54 18.05
CA VAL A 88 -15.17 -33.35 18.92
C VAL A 88 -13.93 -32.48 18.64
N LYS A 89 -12.75 -33.10 18.46
CA LYS A 89 -11.53 -32.38 18.10
C LYS A 89 -11.65 -31.66 16.76
N LEU A 90 -12.26 -32.27 15.76
CA LEU A 90 -12.55 -31.65 14.47
C LEU A 90 -13.52 -30.46 14.59
N ILE A 91 -14.58 -30.57 15.40
CA ILE A 91 -15.52 -29.46 15.65
C ILE A 91 -14.80 -28.28 16.30
N VAL A 92 -14.01 -28.52 17.34
CA VAL A 92 -13.26 -27.47 18.05
C VAL A 92 -12.24 -26.82 17.11
N TYR A 93 -11.53 -27.61 16.30
CA TYR A 93 -10.60 -27.11 15.30
C TYR A 93 -11.28 -26.23 14.26
N SER A 94 -12.43 -26.66 13.72
CA SER A 94 -13.23 -25.91 12.75
C SER A 94 -13.73 -24.58 13.32
N LYS A 95 -14.29 -24.59 14.54
CA LYS A 95 -14.72 -23.37 15.24
C LYS A 95 -13.57 -22.44 15.59
N GLY A 96 -12.39 -22.99 15.93
CA GLY A 96 -11.18 -22.23 16.20
C GLY A 96 -10.67 -21.47 14.98
N LYS A 97 -10.63 -22.13 13.81
CA LYS A 97 -10.26 -21.49 12.53
C LYS A 97 -11.26 -20.41 12.10
N ASN A 98 -12.54 -20.61 12.38
CA ASN A 98 -13.61 -19.67 12.03
C ASN A 98 -13.93 -18.63 13.11
N LYS A 99 -13.03 -18.42 14.09
CA LYS A 99 -13.23 -17.45 15.17
C LYS A 99 -13.12 -16.02 14.64
N LYS A 100 -14.24 -15.46 14.19
CA LYS A 100 -14.37 -14.04 13.86
C LYS A 100 -14.18 -13.19 15.13
N LYS A 101 -13.38 -12.13 15.04
CA LYS A 101 -13.13 -11.19 16.15
C LYS A 101 -14.25 -10.14 16.17
N TYR A 102 -15.33 -10.42 16.88
CA TYR A 102 -16.42 -9.46 17.06
C TYR A 102 -16.17 -8.55 18.28
N ARG A 103 -16.60 -7.29 18.19
CA ARG A 103 -16.67 -6.36 19.33
C ARG A 103 -18.13 -6.24 19.74
N GLN A 104 -18.60 -7.23 20.51
CA GLN A 104 -19.99 -7.29 20.99
C GLN A 104 -20.30 -6.04 21.83
N GLY A 105 -21.45 -5.41 21.60
CA GLY A 105 -21.90 -4.18 22.29
C GLY A 105 -21.24 -2.88 21.79
N LYS A 106 -20.58 -2.92 20.63
CA LYS A 106 -19.92 -1.76 19.97
C LYS A 106 -20.31 -1.64 18.50
N GLU A 107 -21.52 -2.05 18.17
CA GLU A 107 -22.06 -2.14 16.81
C GLU A 107 -22.13 -0.76 16.14
N TYR A 108 -22.46 0.28 16.92
CA TYR A 108 -22.56 1.67 16.47
C TYR A 108 -21.26 2.47 16.65
N GLY A 109 -20.14 1.78 16.86
CA GLY A 109 -18.86 2.40 17.15
C GLY A 109 -18.60 2.52 18.66
N SER A 110 -17.38 2.91 18.99
CA SER A 110 -16.93 3.08 20.39
C SER A 110 -16.10 4.34 20.58
N ALA A 111 -16.30 5.29 19.67
CA ALA A 111 -15.70 6.61 19.79
C ALA A 111 -16.34 7.32 20.99
N ARG A 112 -15.51 8.00 21.76
CA ARG A 112 -15.92 8.90 22.83
C ARG A 112 -15.06 10.15 22.77
N TRP A 113 -15.52 11.21 23.44
CA TRP A 113 -14.67 12.36 23.71
C TRP A 113 -13.44 11.94 24.50
N GLY A 114 -12.28 12.40 24.06
CA GLY A 114 -11.01 12.15 24.73
C GLY A 114 -10.88 13.00 25.99
N GLU A 115 -10.17 12.47 26.98
CA GLU A 115 -9.77 13.19 28.18
C GLU A 115 -8.28 13.53 28.13
N SER A 116 -7.81 14.42 29.01
CA SER A 116 -6.38 14.81 29.07
C SER A 116 -5.44 13.61 29.28
N LYS A 117 -5.91 12.57 29.97
CA LYS A 117 -5.16 11.31 30.17
C LYS A 117 -4.97 10.52 28.87
N ASP A 118 -5.90 10.64 27.92
CA ASP A 118 -5.82 9.93 26.65
C ASP A 118 -4.73 10.51 25.75
N ILE A 119 -4.57 11.85 25.73
CA ILE A 119 -3.58 12.53 24.88
C ILE A 119 -2.18 12.57 25.53
N ALA A 120 -2.09 12.57 26.86
CA ALA A 120 -0.83 12.74 27.60
C ALA A 120 0.34 11.85 27.11
N PRO A 121 0.16 10.55 26.77
CA PRO A 121 1.24 9.70 26.28
C PRO A 121 1.83 10.12 24.92
N TYR A 122 1.12 10.97 24.19
CA TYR A 122 1.51 11.45 22.85
C TYR A 122 2.15 12.84 22.88
N ILE A 123 2.21 13.50 24.04
CA ILE A 123 2.77 14.84 24.21
C ILE A 123 4.24 14.73 24.60
N ASP A 124 5.10 15.51 23.94
CA ASP A 124 6.49 15.69 24.35
C ASP A 124 6.55 16.65 25.56
N PRO A 125 7.36 16.35 26.60
CA PRO A 125 7.51 17.25 27.75
C PRO A 125 8.00 18.65 27.37
N LYS A 126 8.82 18.76 26.32
CA LYS A 126 9.27 20.05 25.80
C LYS A 126 8.22 20.58 24.82
N PHE A 127 7.60 21.72 25.16
CA PHE A 127 6.48 22.28 24.40
C PHE A 127 6.81 22.44 22.92
N GLU A 128 7.99 22.97 22.61
CA GLU A 128 8.45 23.26 21.24
C GLU A 128 8.64 22.00 20.39
N ASN A 129 8.72 20.81 20.99
CA ASN A 129 8.85 19.56 20.26
C ASN A 129 7.51 18.97 19.82
N ASN A 130 6.42 19.75 19.87
CA ASN A 130 5.09 19.28 19.57
C ASN A 130 4.44 20.01 18.39
N VAL A 131 3.65 19.26 17.61
CA VAL A 131 2.63 19.81 16.72
C VAL A 131 1.43 20.21 17.56
N LEU A 132 0.96 21.44 17.37
CA LEU A 132 -0.22 21.97 18.03
C LEU A 132 -1.47 21.55 17.24
N ILE A 133 -2.40 20.84 17.90
CA ILE A 133 -3.65 20.36 17.28
C ILE A 133 -4.82 21.21 17.76
N THR A 134 -4.93 21.41 19.08
CA THR A 134 -5.92 22.28 19.71
C THR A 134 -5.22 23.15 20.76
N ASN A 135 -6.00 23.86 21.58
CA ASN A 135 -5.45 24.60 22.72
C ASN A 135 -4.78 23.68 23.77
N THR A 136 -5.29 22.46 23.92
CA THR A 136 -4.90 21.51 24.99
C THR A 136 -4.18 20.28 24.46
N GLU A 137 -4.57 19.78 23.28
CA GLU A 137 -4.02 18.57 22.67
C GLU A 137 -2.86 18.89 21.73
N ARG A 138 -1.80 18.07 21.86
CA ARG A 138 -0.56 18.20 21.10
C ARG A 138 -0.05 16.84 20.68
N LEU A 139 0.78 16.80 19.64
CA LEU A 139 1.39 15.58 19.16
C LEU A 139 2.91 15.72 19.08
N THR A 140 3.64 14.84 19.74
CA THR A 140 5.10 14.83 19.73
C THR A 140 5.66 14.66 18.32
N MET A 141 6.70 15.43 18.01
CA MET A 141 7.51 15.27 16.81
C MET A 141 8.48 14.07 16.91
N ASN A 142 8.58 13.40 18.06
CA ASN A 142 9.39 12.20 18.21
C ASN A 142 8.75 11.00 17.49
N SER A 143 9.46 10.46 16.49
CA SER A 143 9.01 9.26 15.75
C SER A 143 9.19 7.95 16.53
N ARG A 144 9.98 7.96 17.60
CA ARG A 144 10.35 6.77 18.38
C ARG A 144 10.12 7.01 19.88
N PRO A 145 8.85 7.07 20.33
CA PRO A 145 8.55 7.14 21.74
C PRO A 145 9.04 5.88 22.48
N LYS A 146 9.32 5.99 23.78
CA LYS A 146 9.78 4.88 24.63
C LYS A 146 8.89 3.63 24.52
N ASN A 147 7.58 3.84 24.37
CA ASN A 147 6.63 2.79 24.10
C ASN A 147 6.12 2.90 22.66
N PRO A 148 6.46 1.95 21.76
CA PRO A 148 6.08 1.98 20.35
C PRO A 148 4.57 2.08 20.09
N LYS A 149 3.73 1.65 21.04
CA LYS A 149 2.26 1.77 20.94
C LYS A 149 1.78 3.21 20.73
N TYR A 150 2.54 4.18 21.22
CA TYR A 150 2.21 5.61 21.14
C TYR A 150 2.83 6.31 19.93
N ALA A 151 3.57 5.59 19.07
CA ALA A 151 4.01 6.16 17.80
C ALA A 151 2.76 6.47 16.93
N ARG A 152 2.68 7.71 16.45
CA ARG A 152 1.56 8.18 15.61
C ARG A 152 2.09 8.80 14.33
N ASN A 153 1.28 8.69 13.29
CA ASN A 153 1.47 9.44 12.06
C ASN A 153 1.24 10.93 12.36
N LYS A 154 2.05 11.80 11.75
CA LYS A 154 2.03 13.25 11.98
C LYS A 154 1.31 14.02 10.86
N ASN A 155 0.75 13.29 9.90
CA ASN A 155 -0.12 13.89 8.90
C ASN A 155 -1.42 14.32 9.57
N VAL A 156 -1.75 15.60 9.46
CA VAL A 156 -2.96 16.20 10.03
C VAL A 156 -3.82 16.74 8.90
N LEU A 157 -5.10 16.35 8.89
CA LEU A 157 -6.11 16.89 7.99
C LEU A 157 -6.96 17.91 8.76
N VAL A 158 -6.90 19.18 8.35
CA VAL A 158 -7.69 20.26 8.96
C VAL A 158 -8.83 20.63 8.02
N ILE A 159 -10.05 20.29 8.41
CA ILE A 159 -11.27 20.59 7.65
C ILE A 159 -11.95 21.80 8.27
N GLY A 160 -12.34 22.76 7.43
CA GLY A 160 -13.12 23.92 7.85
C GLY A 160 -13.54 24.77 6.67
N GLY A 161 -14.69 25.43 6.78
CA GLY A 161 -15.21 26.33 5.76
C GLY A 161 -14.29 27.53 5.48
N SER A 162 -14.65 28.34 4.48
CA SER A 162 -14.02 29.65 4.30
C SER A 162 -14.23 30.51 5.55
N GLY A 163 -13.24 31.31 5.93
CA GLY A 163 -13.31 32.16 7.13
C GLY A 163 -13.18 31.44 8.49
N SER A 164 -13.13 30.11 8.54
CA SER A 164 -13.04 29.34 9.80
C SER A 164 -11.70 29.48 10.56
N GLY A 165 -10.77 30.29 10.04
CA GLY A 165 -9.50 30.57 10.68
C GLY A 165 -8.44 29.47 10.59
N LYS A 166 -8.53 28.52 9.64
CA LYS A 166 -7.52 27.44 9.45
C LYS A 166 -6.07 27.96 9.48
N THR A 167 -5.81 29.04 8.72
CA THR A 167 -4.48 29.66 8.68
C THR A 167 -4.09 30.29 10.02
N ARG A 168 -5.01 31.00 10.67
CA ARG A 168 -4.74 31.72 11.92
C ARG A 168 -4.57 30.80 13.12
N PHE A 169 -5.38 29.75 13.23
CA PHE A 169 -5.45 28.90 14.42
C PHE A 169 -4.62 27.62 14.32
N TYR A 170 -4.31 27.15 13.11
CA TYR A 170 -3.51 25.93 12.94
C TYR A 170 -2.16 26.21 12.28
N VAL A 171 -2.14 26.82 11.09
CA VAL A 171 -0.90 26.99 10.32
C VAL A 171 0.07 27.94 11.02
N LYS A 172 -0.36 29.16 11.37
CA LYS A 172 0.50 30.15 12.02
C LYS A 172 1.08 29.64 13.34
N PRO A 173 0.31 29.12 14.31
CA PRO A 173 0.88 28.64 15.57
C PRO A 173 1.94 27.54 15.36
N ASN A 174 1.72 26.63 14.41
CA ASN A 174 2.70 25.59 14.10
C ASN A 174 3.96 26.13 13.39
N LEU A 175 3.86 27.20 12.59
CA LEU A 175 5.05 27.91 12.07
C LEU A 175 5.80 28.63 13.20
N MET A 176 5.07 29.25 14.13
CA MET A 176 5.62 29.94 15.29
C MET A 176 6.28 28.99 16.30
N GLN A 177 5.95 27.69 16.28
CA GLN A 177 6.67 26.69 17.07
C GLN A 177 8.14 26.53 16.65
N MET A 178 8.46 26.82 15.38
CA MET A 178 9.83 26.75 14.85
C MET A 178 10.55 25.41 15.15
N HIS A 179 9.80 24.31 15.13
CA HIS A 179 10.28 23.00 15.54
C HIS A 179 10.96 22.20 14.43
N SER A 180 10.86 22.64 13.16
CA SER A 180 11.39 21.91 11.99
C SER A 180 11.55 22.80 10.77
N SER A 181 12.21 22.29 9.72
CA SER A 181 12.14 22.91 8.38
C SER A 181 10.72 22.85 7.81
N TYR A 182 10.27 23.96 7.23
CA TYR A 182 8.92 24.08 6.67
C TYR A 182 8.94 24.24 5.16
N VAL A 183 8.02 23.56 4.48
CA VAL A 183 7.64 23.84 3.09
C VAL A 183 6.18 24.24 3.12
N VAL A 184 5.90 25.49 2.73
CA VAL A 184 4.57 26.10 2.90
C VAL A 184 4.03 26.51 1.54
N THR A 185 2.84 26.01 1.20
CA THR A 185 2.07 26.54 0.08
C THR A 185 1.27 27.75 0.58
N ASP A 186 1.59 28.93 0.06
CA ASP A 186 0.95 30.19 0.46
C ASP A 186 0.28 30.88 -0.73
N PRO A 187 -0.95 30.45 -1.12
CA PRO A 187 -1.64 31.01 -2.28
C PRO A 187 -1.93 32.51 -2.17
N LYS A 188 -1.99 33.07 -0.95
CA LYS A 188 -2.28 34.49 -0.72
C LYS A 188 -1.02 35.32 -0.51
N GLY A 189 0.14 34.69 -0.31
CA GLY A 189 1.40 35.37 -0.01
C GLY A 189 1.43 36.09 1.34
N THR A 190 0.50 35.81 2.26
CA THR A 190 0.41 36.53 3.54
C THR A 190 1.29 35.90 4.61
N LEU A 191 1.54 34.59 4.57
CA LEU A 191 2.25 33.89 5.63
C LEU A 191 3.70 34.34 5.76
N VAL A 192 4.38 34.55 4.63
CA VAL A 192 5.76 35.04 4.64
C VAL A 192 5.85 36.48 5.15
N LEU A 193 4.85 37.32 4.87
CA LEU A 193 4.81 38.70 5.37
C LEU A 193 4.55 38.75 6.87
N GLU A 194 3.70 37.85 7.37
CA GLU A 194 3.26 37.85 8.77
C GLU A 194 4.21 37.08 9.70
N CYS A 195 4.83 36.01 9.22
CA CYS A 195 5.69 35.14 10.03
C CYS A 195 7.17 35.12 9.58
N GLY A 196 7.47 35.56 8.35
CA GLY A 196 8.81 35.42 7.77
C GLY A 196 9.88 36.19 8.54
N LYS A 197 9.60 37.41 9.02
CA LYS A 197 10.57 38.16 9.83
C LYS A 197 10.97 37.41 11.09
N MET A 198 10.00 36.86 11.81
CA MET A 198 10.25 36.08 13.02
C MET A 198 11.03 34.79 12.74
N LEU A 199 10.72 34.08 11.64
CA LEU A 199 11.50 32.91 11.22
C LEU A 199 12.96 33.28 10.91
N TYR A 200 13.17 34.36 10.14
CA TYR A 200 14.49 34.84 9.76
C TYR A 200 15.34 35.23 10.98
N GLU A 201 14.76 35.98 11.93
CA GLU A 201 15.42 36.39 13.18
C GLU A 201 15.78 35.19 14.07
N ASN A 202 15.08 34.06 13.93
CA ASN A 202 15.38 32.81 14.63
C ASN A 202 16.24 31.84 13.80
N GLY A 203 16.96 32.35 12.79
CA GLY A 203 17.99 31.60 12.07
C GLY A 203 17.49 30.72 10.92
N TYR A 204 16.25 30.89 10.46
CA TYR A 204 15.77 30.19 9.28
C TYR A 204 16.28 30.85 7.98
N ASP A 205 16.80 30.03 7.07
CA ASP A 205 17.00 30.42 5.67
C ASP A 205 15.68 30.31 4.90
N ILE A 206 15.13 31.47 4.51
CA ILE A 206 13.81 31.54 3.87
C ILE A 206 13.98 31.60 2.36
N LYS A 207 13.51 30.54 1.69
CA LYS A 207 13.48 30.46 0.22
C LYS A 207 12.06 30.61 -0.30
N ILE A 208 11.89 31.47 -1.30
CA ILE A 208 10.57 31.82 -1.86
C ILE A 208 10.53 31.48 -3.34
N LEU A 209 9.65 30.57 -3.74
CA LEU A 209 9.28 30.35 -5.14
C LEU A 209 7.91 30.98 -5.39
N ASN A 210 7.90 32.12 -6.09
CA ASN A 210 6.71 32.88 -6.43
C ASN A 210 6.38 32.69 -7.91
N THR A 211 5.33 31.91 -8.19
CA THR A 211 4.86 31.60 -9.54
C THR A 211 3.93 32.66 -10.14
N ILE A 212 3.59 33.71 -9.38
CA ILE A 212 2.76 34.84 -9.84
C ILE A 212 3.66 36.00 -10.27
N ASN A 213 4.61 36.41 -9.43
CA ASN A 213 5.54 37.49 -9.72
C ASN A 213 6.99 36.98 -9.65
N PHE A 214 7.51 36.59 -10.82
CA PHE A 214 8.88 36.08 -10.96
C PHE A 214 9.97 37.08 -10.55
N LYS A 215 9.70 38.41 -10.58
CA LYS A 215 10.68 39.41 -10.09
C LYS A 215 10.90 39.33 -8.59
N LYS A 216 9.91 38.81 -7.84
CA LYS A 216 9.97 38.59 -6.38
C LYS A 216 10.14 37.11 -6.04
N SER A 217 10.61 36.30 -6.98
CA SER A 217 10.83 34.87 -6.81
C SER A 217 12.32 34.57 -6.81
N MET A 218 12.73 33.60 -6.01
CA MET A 218 13.94 32.86 -6.32
C MET A 218 13.72 32.05 -7.60
N LYS A 219 14.80 31.81 -8.34
CA LYS A 219 14.76 31.01 -9.56
C LYS A 219 14.84 29.53 -9.20
N TYR A 220 14.16 28.70 -9.98
CA TYR A 220 14.20 27.25 -9.86
C TYR A 220 14.45 26.63 -11.23
N ASN A 221 15.45 25.77 -11.31
CA ASN A 221 15.75 24.98 -12.50
C ASN A 221 15.81 23.50 -12.08
N PRO A 222 14.88 22.63 -12.50
CA PRO A 222 14.87 21.23 -12.09
C PRO A 222 16.07 20.44 -12.63
N PHE A 223 16.67 20.86 -13.74
CA PHE A 223 17.85 20.21 -14.31
C PHE A 223 19.05 20.23 -13.35
N ALA A 224 19.18 21.27 -12.54
CA ALA A 224 20.22 21.38 -11.51
C ALA A 224 20.10 20.31 -10.39
N TYR A 225 18.96 19.60 -10.32
CA TYR A 225 18.68 18.56 -9.33
C TYR A 225 18.67 17.15 -9.92
N LEU A 226 18.85 17.00 -11.23
CA LEU A 226 18.95 15.69 -11.87
C LEU A 226 20.33 15.09 -11.57
N ARG A 227 20.35 13.83 -11.10
CA ARG A 227 21.61 13.09 -10.85
C ARG A 227 21.65 11.73 -11.54
N SER A 228 20.51 11.27 -12.05
CA SER A 228 20.35 9.93 -12.59
C SER A 228 19.19 9.85 -13.58
N GLU A 229 19.17 8.81 -14.41
CA GLU A 229 18.05 8.49 -15.30
C GLU A 229 16.71 8.38 -14.53
N LYS A 230 16.77 7.88 -13.29
CA LYS A 230 15.61 7.78 -12.42
C LYS A 230 15.01 9.16 -12.11
N ASP A 231 15.85 10.18 -11.95
CA ASP A 231 15.37 11.54 -11.66
C ASP A 231 14.77 12.19 -12.91
N ILE A 232 15.28 11.88 -14.10
CA ILE A 232 14.65 12.26 -15.38
C ILE A 232 13.23 11.70 -15.45
N LEU A 233 13.07 10.40 -15.18
CA LEU A 233 11.75 9.76 -15.18
C LEU A 233 10.79 10.38 -14.15
N LYS A 234 11.28 10.75 -12.96
CA LYS A 234 10.48 11.46 -11.96
C LYS A 234 10.07 12.85 -12.42
N LEU A 235 10.98 13.61 -13.05
CA LEU A 235 10.68 14.94 -13.58
C LEU A 235 9.61 14.87 -14.66
N VAL A 236 9.76 13.95 -15.63
CA VAL A 236 8.77 13.69 -16.67
C VAL A 236 7.41 13.32 -16.07
N GLN A 237 7.38 12.39 -15.11
CA GLN A 237 6.14 12.01 -14.43
C GLN A 237 5.51 13.20 -13.71
N THR A 238 6.32 14.07 -13.10
CA THR A 238 5.83 15.27 -12.40
C THR A 238 5.22 16.26 -13.39
N ILE A 239 5.85 16.49 -14.54
CA ILE A 239 5.30 17.38 -15.59
C ILE A 239 3.95 16.84 -16.06
N ILE A 240 3.91 15.58 -16.51
CA ILE A 240 2.69 14.93 -17.03
C ILE A 240 1.58 14.89 -15.98
N ALA A 241 1.89 14.63 -14.71
CA ALA A 241 0.89 14.59 -13.66
C ALA A 241 0.25 15.96 -13.37
N ASN A 242 0.97 17.06 -13.63
CA ASN A 242 0.49 18.42 -13.38
C ASN A 242 -0.07 19.12 -14.64
N THR A 243 0.08 18.53 -15.83
CA THR A 243 -0.50 19.04 -17.09
C THR A 243 -1.78 18.32 -17.51
N LYS A 244 -2.16 17.24 -16.80
CA LYS A 244 -3.44 16.55 -17.01
C LYS A 244 -4.62 17.43 -16.58
N GLY A 245 -5.62 17.56 -17.43
CA GLY A 245 -6.88 18.23 -17.10
C GLY A 245 -7.71 17.43 -16.08
N ASP A 246 -8.42 18.13 -15.20
CA ASP A 246 -9.36 17.52 -14.26
C ASP A 246 -10.52 16.85 -15.03
N GLY A 247 -10.53 15.52 -15.11
CA GLY A 247 -11.67 14.75 -15.64
C GLY A 247 -11.34 13.65 -16.64
N GLU A 248 -10.11 13.55 -17.15
CA GLU A 248 -9.73 12.44 -18.03
C GLU A 248 -9.60 11.14 -17.21
N LYS A 249 -10.55 10.22 -17.43
CA LYS A 249 -10.55 8.91 -16.79
C LYS A 249 -9.26 8.18 -17.11
N ALA A 250 -8.59 7.77 -16.04
CA ALA A 250 -7.38 6.97 -16.03
C ALA A 250 -7.53 5.62 -16.76
N GLY A 251 -7.29 5.63 -18.07
CA GLY A 251 -6.52 4.59 -18.72
C GLY A 251 -5.06 5.02 -18.79
N GLU A 252 -4.12 4.08 -18.92
CA GLU A 252 -2.81 4.40 -19.48
C GLU A 252 -3.02 4.78 -20.95
N ASP A 253 -3.50 6.00 -21.18
CA ASP A 253 -3.76 6.47 -22.52
C ASP A 253 -2.48 6.34 -23.33
N PHE A 254 -2.63 5.85 -24.55
CA PHE A 254 -1.54 5.65 -25.46
C PHE A 254 -0.75 6.96 -25.63
N TRP A 255 -1.45 8.09 -25.69
CA TRP A 255 -0.87 9.43 -25.79
C TRP A 255 0.03 9.77 -24.61
N VAL A 256 -0.37 9.41 -23.38
CA VAL A 256 0.44 9.60 -22.17
C VAL A 256 1.72 8.75 -22.20
N LYS A 257 1.69 7.57 -22.83
CA LYS A 257 2.91 6.75 -23.01
C LYS A 257 3.86 7.37 -24.03
N ALA A 258 3.34 7.85 -25.14
CA ALA A 258 4.13 8.53 -26.17
C ALA A 258 4.77 9.82 -25.62
N GLU A 259 3.98 10.67 -24.96
CA GLU A 259 4.44 11.89 -24.28
C GLU A 259 5.55 11.59 -23.26
N LYS A 260 5.36 10.56 -22.43
CA LYS A 260 6.38 10.13 -21.46
C LYS A 260 7.68 9.71 -22.14
N LEU A 261 7.63 8.90 -23.19
CA LEU A 261 8.84 8.48 -23.92
C LEU A 261 9.55 9.68 -24.55
N TYR A 262 8.77 10.58 -25.16
CA TYR A 262 9.28 11.76 -25.83
C TYR A 262 9.96 12.73 -24.85
N TYR A 263 9.29 13.13 -23.77
CA TYR A 263 9.89 13.99 -22.75
C TYR A 263 11.09 13.34 -22.07
N THR A 264 11.08 12.03 -21.85
CA THR A 264 12.25 11.32 -21.32
C THR A 264 13.43 11.40 -22.28
N ALA A 265 13.19 11.28 -23.58
CA ALA A 265 14.22 11.42 -24.60
C ALA A 265 14.80 12.84 -24.63
N LEU A 266 13.94 13.88 -24.71
CA LEU A 266 14.38 15.27 -24.77
C LEU A 266 15.14 15.70 -23.52
N ILE A 267 14.58 15.45 -22.32
CA ILE A 267 15.24 15.80 -21.05
C ILE A 267 16.53 14.99 -20.89
N GLY A 268 16.55 13.73 -21.34
CA GLY A 268 17.77 12.92 -21.40
C GLY A 268 18.82 13.53 -22.30
N TYR A 269 18.45 14.00 -23.50
CA TYR A 269 19.37 14.66 -24.40
C TYR A 269 19.96 15.93 -23.76
N ILE A 270 19.10 16.81 -23.24
CA ILE A 270 19.53 18.06 -22.59
C ILE A 270 20.46 17.76 -21.41
N TYR A 271 20.12 16.78 -20.57
CA TYR A 271 20.91 16.46 -19.38
C TYR A 271 22.33 15.94 -19.71
N TYR A 272 22.45 15.07 -20.73
CA TYR A 272 23.71 14.40 -21.07
C TYR A 272 24.56 15.13 -22.11
N GLU A 273 23.96 15.80 -23.10
CA GLU A 273 24.69 16.36 -24.25
C GLU A 273 24.69 17.89 -24.28
N ALA A 274 23.67 18.58 -23.73
CA ALA A 274 23.62 20.05 -23.80
C ALA A 274 24.63 20.71 -22.83
N PRO A 275 25.16 21.89 -23.16
CA PRO A 275 26.01 22.66 -22.27
C PRO A 275 25.22 23.13 -21.03
N GLU A 276 25.91 23.42 -19.93
CA GLU A 276 25.28 23.64 -18.62
C GLU A 276 24.28 24.81 -18.62
N GLU A 277 24.59 25.87 -19.37
CA GLU A 277 23.72 27.02 -19.58
C GLU A 277 22.40 26.69 -20.29
N GLU A 278 22.39 25.65 -21.13
CA GLU A 278 21.22 25.19 -21.89
C GLU A 278 20.45 24.08 -21.15
N LYS A 279 20.91 23.62 -19.99
CA LYS A 279 20.19 22.63 -19.17
C LYS A 279 19.04 23.29 -18.42
N ASN A 280 18.00 23.69 -19.13
CA ASN A 280 16.88 24.42 -18.56
C ASN A 280 15.57 24.16 -19.34
N PHE A 281 14.45 24.63 -18.79
CA PHE A 281 13.13 24.42 -19.42
C PHE A 281 12.93 25.19 -20.72
N LYS A 282 13.64 26.31 -20.95
CA LYS A 282 13.54 27.03 -22.21
C LYS A 282 14.02 26.14 -23.35
N THR A 283 15.17 25.49 -23.19
CA THR A 283 15.69 24.53 -24.19
C THR A 283 14.73 23.38 -24.43
N LEU A 284 14.10 22.85 -23.37
CA LEU A 284 13.08 21.81 -23.54
C LEU A 284 11.90 22.29 -24.39
N LEU A 285 11.41 23.50 -24.15
CA LEU A 285 10.33 24.11 -24.94
C LEU A 285 10.77 24.37 -26.38
N ASP A 286 11.95 24.95 -26.58
CA ASP A 286 12.53 25.19 -27.91
C ASP A 286 12.66 23.88 -28.70
N MET A 287 13.06 22.77 -28.05
CA MET A 287 13.12 21.45 -28.68
C MET A 287 11.73 20.88 -29.00
N ILE A 288 10.72 21.14 -28.16
CA ILE A 288 9.35 20.72 -28.44
C ILE A 288 8.80 21.48 -29.65
N ASP A 289 9.01 22.80 -29.70
CA ASP A 289 8.56 23.67 -30.79
C ASP A 289 9.25 23.33 -32.12
N ALA A 290 10.52 22.87 -32.06
CA ALA A 290 11.27 22.43 -33.23
C ALA A 290 10.85 21.04 -33.75
N SER A 291 9.96 20.31 -33.07
CA SER A 291 9.50 18.98 -33.49
C SER A 291 8.26 19.03 -34.37
N GLU A 292 8.37 19.78 -35.47
CA GLU A 292 7.35 19.83 -36.52
C GLU A 292 7.14 18.43 -37.13
N VAL A 293 5.89 18.08 -37.37
CA VAL A 293 5.48 16.87 -38.09
C VAL A 293 4.69 17.32 -39.32
N ARG A 294 5.00 16.75 -40.48
CA ARG A 294 4.30 17.02 -41.74
C ARG A 294 3.52 15.77 -42.14
N GLU A 295 2.21 15.89 -42.27
CA GLU A 295 1.33 14.76 -42.63
C GLU A 295 1.54 14.30 -44.09
N ASP A 296 1.96 15.22 -44.97
CA ASP A 296 2.12 14.94 -46.41
C ASP A 296 3.49 14.37 -46.80
N ASP A 297 4.45 14.30 -45.87
CA ASP A 297 5.82 13.83 -46.13
C ASP A 297 6.38 13.02 -44.95
N GLU A 298 6.15 11.71 -44.98
CA GLU A 298 6.66 10.76 -43.98
C GLU A 298 8.19 10.71 -43.92
N THR A 299 8.89 11.19 -44.97
CA THR A 299 10.36 11.22 -45.02
C THR A 299 10.95 12.49 -44.42
N TYR A 300 10.10 13.46 -44.07
CA TYR A 300 10.55 14.71 -43.49
C TYR A 300 11.19 14.49 -42.12
N MET A 301 12.46 14.89 -42.01
CA MET A 301 13.19 14.90 -40.75
C MET A 301 13.28 16.31 -40.19
N ASN A 302 12.60 16.53 -39.07
CA ASN A 302 12.69 17.77 -38.33
C ASN A 302 14.07 17.93 -37.63
N PRO A 303 14.40 19.12 -37.10
CA PRO A 303 15.67 19.35 -36.40
C PRO A 303 15.96 18.36 -35.27
N ILE A 304 14.93 17.92 -34.54
CA ILE A 304 15.08 16.98 -33.42
C ILE A 304 15.40 15.57 -33.92
N ASP A 305 14.74 15.11 -34.99
CA ASP A 305 15.06 13.83 -35.64
C ASP A 305 16.52 13.76 -36.07
N ARG A 306 17.02 14.83 -36.72
CA ARG A 306 18.44 14.92 -37.15
C ARG A 306 19.40 14.91 -35.95
N LEU A 307 19.02 15.59 -34.88
CA LEU A 307 19.81 15.68 -33.64
C LEU A 307 19.92 14.33 -32.94
N PHE A 308 18.83 13.55 -32.87
CA PHE A 308 18.86 12.19 -32.34
C PHE A 308 19.57 11.20 -33.29
N GLU A 309 19.47 11.37 -34.61
CA GLU A 309 20.20 10.55 -35.58
C GLU A 309 21.72 10.77 -35.46
N ALA A 310 22.16 12.03 -35.31
CA ALA A 310 23.57 12.36 -35.08
C ALA A 310 24.08 11.77 -33.76
N LEU A 311 23.28 11.87 -32.69
CA LEU A 311 23.63 11.26 -31.40
C LEU A 311 23.68 9.73 -31.48
N GLU A 312 22.76 9.10 -32.22
CA GLU A 312 22.76 7.66 -32.43
C GLU A 312 24.00 7.18 -33.17
N LYS A 313 24.45 7.92 -34.19
CA LYS A 313 25.71 7.60 -34.90
C LYS A 313 26.93 7.64 -33.99
N LYS A 314 26.91 8.52 -32.98
CA LYS A 314 27.98 8.68 -31.98
C LYS A 314 27.91 7.62 -30.88
N ASP A 315 26.73 7.40 -30.29
CA ASP A 315 26.47 6.41 -29.25
C ASP A 315 25.07 5.78 -29.42
N PRO A 316 24.98 4.62 -30.10
CA PRO A 316 23.72 3.89 -30.28
C PRO A 316 23.09 3.40 -28.96
N SER A 317 23.90 3.29 -27.90
CA SER A 317 23.49 2.78 -26.60
C SER A 317 23.02 3.87 -25.64
N HIS A 318 23.09 5.14 -26.07
CA HIS A 318 22.74 6.30 -25.27
C HIS A 318 21.30 6.25 -24.74
N PHE A 319 21.10 6.65 -23.48
CA PHE A 319 19.79 6.61 -22.82
C PHE A 319 18.73 7.37 -23.61
N ALA A 320 19.02 8.61 -24.01
CA ALA A 320 18.09 9.47 -24.74
C ALA A 320 17.69 8.85 -26.10
N VAL A 321 18.65 8.28 -26.84
CA VAL A 321 18.42 7.64 -28.14
C VAL A 321 17.49 6.44 -27.99
N LYS A 322 17.71 5.59 -26.98
CA LYS A 322 16.84 4.44 -26.70
C LYS A 322 15.40 4.84 -26.43
N GLN A 323 15.17 5.95 -25.71
CA GLN A 323 13.81 6.43 -25.46
C GLN A 323 13.20 7.05 -26.71
N TYR A 324 13.99 7.80 -27.50
CA TYR A 324 13.52 8.41 -28.75
C TYR A 324 13.09 7.38 -29.78
N LYS A 325 13.87 6.30 -29.96
CA LYS A 325 13.49 5.17 -30.83
C LYS A 325 12.18 4.53 -30.40
N LYS A 326 12.00 4.29 -29.09
CA LYS A 326 10.75 3.75 -28.55
C LYS A 326 9.58 4.70 -28.81
N TYR A 327 9.80 6.00 -28.70
CA TYR A 327 8.81 7.02 -29.05
C TYR A 327 8.44 6.95 -30.54
N LYS A 328 9.41 6.97 -31.48
CA LYS A 328 9.12 6.90 -32.92
C LYS A 328 8.42 5.60 -33.31
N LEU A 329 8.78 4.47 -32.69
CA LEU A 329 8.07 3.19 -32.86
C LEU A 329 6.62 3.27 -32.35
N ALA A 330 6.39 3.90 -31.20
CA ALA A 330 5.04 4.10 -30.70
C ALA A 330 4.25 5.04 -31.64
N ALA A 331 4.85 6.15 -32.08
CA ALA A 331 4.23 7.13 -32.96
C ALA A 331 3.84 6.54 -34.33
N GLY A 332 4.71 5.76 -34.97
CA GLY A 332 4.36 5.10 -36.24
C GLY A 332 3.21 4.10 -36.12
N VAL A 333 3.03 3.47 -34.95
CA VAL A 333 1.85 2.62 -34.68
C VAL A 333 0.56 3.44 -34.56
N ILE A 334 0.63 4.72 -34.15
CA ILE A 334 -0.54 5.64 -34.09
C ILE A 334 -1.07 5.89 -35.49
N GLU A 335 -0.16 6.25 -36.39
CA GLU A 335 -0.48 6.58 -37.76
C GLU A 335 -1.14 5.39 -38.44
N LEU A 336 -0.52 4.21 -38.35
CA LEU A 336 -1.07 2.96 -38.88
C LEU A 336 -2.46 2.63 -38.32
N ARG A 337 -2.72 2.89 -37.03
CA ARG A 337 -4.04 2.68 -36.41
C ARG A 337 -5.07 3.72 -36.87
N ARG A 338 -4.65 4.97 -37.11
CA ARG A 338 -5.48 6.03 -37.66
C ARG A 338 -5.87 5.70 -39.10
N THR A 339 -4.91 5.31 -39.95
CA THR A 339 -5.18 4.90 -41.35
C THR A 339 -6.07 3.67 -41.39
N LEU A 340 -5.80 2.65 -40.56
CA LEU A 340 -6.67 1.46 -40.49
C LEU A 340 -8.09 1.81 -40.05
N ASN A 341 -8.26 2.61 -39.00
CA ASN A 341 -9.60 3.04 -38.56
C ASN A 341 -10.31 3.90 -39.60
N HIS A 342 -9.59 4.73 -40.35
CA HIS A 342 -10.15 5.50 -41.47
C HIS A 342 -10.61 4.56 -42.60
N CYS A 343 -9.76 3.63 -43.04
CA CYS A 343 -10.11 2.62 -44.04
C CYS A 343 -11.29 1.73 -43.62
N PHE A 344 -11.36 1.33 -42.34
CA PHE A 344 -12.49 0.57 -41.81
C PHE A 344 -13.78 1.41 -41.73
N SER A 345 -13.67 2.72 -41.45
CA SER A 345 -14.83 3.61 -41.46
C SER A 345 -15.38 3.82 -42.88
N GLU A 346 -14.50 3.98 -43.88
CA GLU A 346 -14.92 4.14 -45.28
C GLU A 346 -15.54 2.87 -45.85
N THR A 347 -14.97 1.69 -45.55
CA THR A 347 -15.50 0.38 -46.01
C THR A 347 -16.77 -0.07 -45.30
N CYS A 348 -17.12 0.49 -44.14
CA CYS A 348 -18.40 0.23 -43.47
C CYS A 348 -19.50 1.23 -43.87
N THR A 349 -19.18 2.30 -44.59
CA THR A 349 -20.14 3.29 -45.10
C THR A 349 -20.43 3.19 -46.60
N SER A 350 -19.72 2.31 -47.31
CA SER A 350 -20.01 1.82 -48.67
C SER A 350 -20.70 0.47 -48.62
#